data_AF-A0A060CAS4-F1
#
_entry.id   AF-A0A060CAS4-F1
#
_cell.length_a   1.000
_cell.length_b   1.000
_cell.length_c   1.000
_cell.angle_alpha   90.00
_cell.angle_beta   90.00
_cell.angle_gamma   90.00
#
_symmetry.space_group_name_H-M   'P 1'
#
loop_
_entity.id
_entity.type
_entity.pdbx_description
1 polymer ?
#
loop_
_entity_poly.entity_id
_entity_poly.type
_entity_poly.pdbx_seq_one_letter_code
_entity_poly.pdbx_strand_id
1 'polypeptide(L)'
;PFILTRGHFAGSQRYTAMWTGDNDAKWSHLAVSFPMCLSEALGGKCSYSWGTSDIYNFIFLGISFCGADVGGFFNNPDTELLQRWYQVS
;
A
#
# COMPACT_ATOMS: atom_id res chain seq x y z
N PRO A 1 0.06 -21.46 -3.37
CA PRO A 1 0.14 -20.60 -4.58
C PRO A 1 0.44 -19.16 -4.14
N PHE A 2 1.08 -18.35 -4.99
CA PHE A 2 1.33 -16.93 -4.72
C PHE A 2 0.51 -16.08 -5.68
N ILE A 3 -0.32 -15.20 -5.13
CA ILE A 3 -1.22 -14.32 -5.89
C ILE A 3 -1.02 -12.90 -5.33
N LEU A 4 -0.87 -11.93 -6.22
CA LEU A 4 -0.79 -10.51 -5.89
C LEU A 4 -2.03 -9.81 -6.45
N THR A 5 -2.71 -9.00 -5.64
CA THR A 5 -3.92 -8.27 -6.04
C THR A 5 -3.80 -6.78 -5.76
N ARG A 6 -4.48 -5.97 -6.57
CA ARG A 6 -4.70 -4.54 -6.30
C ARG A 6 -5.96 -4.33 -5.46
N GLY A 7 -6.97 -5.12 -5.78
CA GLY A 7 -8.30 -5.05 -5.18
C GLY A 7 -8.46 -6.11 -4.12
N HIS A 8 -8.89 -5.69 -2.93
CA HIS A 8 -9.12 -6.61 -1.83
C HIS A 8 -10.30 -6.18 -0.98
N PHE A 9 -10.87 -7.16 -0.27
CA PHE A 9 -11.92 -6.97 0.72
C PHE A 9 -11.63 -7.83 1.95
N ALA A 10 -12.48 -7.77 2.97
CA ALA A 10 -12.35 -8.58 4.18
C ALA A 10 -12.28 -10.06 3.82
N GLY A 11 -11.21 -10.75 4.24
CA GLY A 11 -10.97 -12.16 3.94
C GLY A 11 -9.93 -12.43 2.85
N SER A 12 -9.50 -11.41 2.09
CA SER A 12 -8.46 -11.53 1.06
C SER A 12 -7.08 -11.90 1.62
N GLN A 13 -6.80 -11.56 2.89
CA GLN A 13 -5.51 -11.86 3.56
C GLN A 13 -5.16 -13.36 3.58
N ARG A 14 -6.16 -14.24 3.41
CA ARG A 14 -5.96 -15.70 3.41
C ARG A 14 -5.45 -16.26 2.09
N TYR A 15 -5.55 -15.49 1.00
CA TYR A 15 -5.38 -16.00 -0.36
C TYR A 15 -4.40 -15.21 -1.21
N THR A 16 -4.18 -13.93 -0.91
CA THR A 16 -3.41 -13.03 -1.79
C THR A 16 -2.61 -12.01 -1.00
N ALA A 17 -1.44 -11.67 -1.55
CA ALA A 17 -0.70 -10.46 -1.23
C ALA A 17 -1.40 -9.24 -1.86
N MET A 18 -1.20 -8.05 -1.31
CA MET A 18 -1.64 -6.79 -1.94
C MET A 18 -0.48 -5.83 -2.15
N TRP A 19 -0.63 -4.92 -3.11
CA TRP A 19 0.21 -3.73 -3.17
C TRP A 19 -0.65 -2.47 -3.24
N THR A 20 -0.11 -1.36 -2.75
CA THR A 20 -0.86 -0.10 -2.55
C THR A 20 -1.25 0.62 -3.85
N GLY A 21 -0.92 0.05 -5.01
CA GLY A 21 -1.26 0.62 -6.30
C GLY A 21 -0.31 1.73 -6.72
N ASP A 22 -0.83 2.58 -7.60
CA ASP A 22 -0.04 3.50 -8.40
C ASP A 22 0.49 4.68 -7.56
N ASN A 23 1.71 4.56 -7.05
CA ASN A 23 2.42 5.63 -6.32
C ASN A 23 3.36 6.43 -7.26
N ASP A 24 3.79 7.61 -6.82
CA ASP A 24 4.71 8.47 -7.58
C ASP A 24 6.10 8.50 -6.92
N ALA A 25 7.16 8.63 -7.70
CA ALA A 25 8.57 8.71 -7.26
C ALA A 25 8.88 10.03 -6.51
N LYS A 26 8.20 10.26 -5.39
CA LYS A 26 8.30 11.45 -4.53
C LYS A 26 8.44 11.05 -3.08
N TRP A 27 9.17 11.86 -2.31
CA TRP A 27 9.33 11.69 -0.87
C TRP A 27 8.00 11.63 -0.10
N SER A 28 6.97 12.34 -0.57
CA SER A 28 5.63 12.28 0.01
C SER A 28 5.01 10.89 -0.06
N HIS A 29 5.21 10.16 -1.16
CA HIS A 29 4.69 8.79 -1.29
C HIS A 29 5.55 7.77 -0.55
N LEU A 30 6.87 7.99 -0.45
CA LEU A 30 7.71 7.19 0.44
C LEU A 30 7.27 7.32 1.91
N ALA A 31 6.96 8.54 2.37
CA ALA A 31 6.50 8.75 3.74
C ALA A 31 5.11 8.15 4.01
N VAL A 32 4.25 8.08 2.99
CA VAL A 32 2.88 7.55 3.10
C VAL A 32 2.80 6.03 2.89
N SER A 33 3.79 5.40 2.24
CA SER A 33 3.79 3.95 2.01
C SER A 33 3.78 3.15 3.33
N PHE A 34 4.61 3.54 4.30
CA PHE A 34 4.69 2.89 5.60
C PHE A 34 3.39 2.94 6.42
N PRO A 35 2.77 4.12 6.69
CA PRO A 35 1.51 4.17 7.42
C PRO A 35 0.35 3.54 6.64
N MET A 36 0.42 3.46 5.31
CA MET A 36 -0.59 2.75 4.51
C MET A 36 -0.49 1.23 4.73
N CYS A 37 0.70 0.63 4.62
CA CYS A 37 0.89 -0.78 4.94
C CYS A 37 0.52 -1.11 6.40
N LEU A 38 0.86 -0.22 7.34
CA LEU A 38 0.48 -0.39 8.74
C LEU A 38 -1.05 -0.31 8.93
N SER A 39 -1.72 0.60 8.23
CA SER A 39 -3.17 0.69 8.24
C SER A 39 -3.82 -0.57 7.66
N GLU A 40 -3.28 -1.14 6.57
CA GLU A 40 -3.77 -2.39 5.99
C GLU A 40 -3.60 -3.60 6.92
N ALA A 41 -2.47 -3.65 7.62
CA ALA A 41 -2.18 -4.68 8.61
C ALA A 41 -3.08 -4.58 9.86
N LEU A 42 -3.36 -3.36 10.34
CA LEU A 42 -4.10 -3.13 11.60
C LEU A 42 -5.61 -2.91 11.42
N GLY A 43 -6.08 -2.44 10.26
CA GLY A 43 -7.43 -1.93 10.09
C GLY A 43 -7.70 -1.58 8.63
N GLY A 44 -7.65 -2.60 7.76
CA GLY A 44 -7.49 -2.34 6.35
C GLY A 44 -8.59 -1.54 5.67
N LYS A 45 -8.17 -0.78 4.68
CA LYS A 45 -9.05 0.06 3.88
C LYS A 45 -9.49 -0.75 2.69
N CYS A 46 -10.77 -0.70 2.34
CA CYS A 46 -11.23 -1.28 1.09
C CYS A 46 -10.64 -0.44 -0.05
N SER A 47 -9.63 -0.98 -0.74
CA SER A 47 -8.94 -0.31 -1.84
C SER A 47 -9.81 -0.22 -3.09
N TYR A 48 -10.88 0.60 -3.08
CA TYR A 48 -11.52 1.26 -4.23
C TYR A 48 -12.50 2.33 -3.74
N SER A 49 -12.04 3.54 -3.41
CA SER A 49 -12.88 4.74 -3.50
C SER A 49 -12.04 6.00 -3.71
N TRP A 50 -11.97 6.43 -4.97
CA TRP A 50 -11.60 7.80 -5.31
C TRP A 50 -12.81 8.69 -4.98
N GLY A 51 -12.80 9.33 -3.82
CA GLY A 51 -13.75 10.39 -3.47
C GLY A 51 -14.78 10.01 -2.40
N THR A 52 -15.08 11.01 -1.56
CA THR A 52 -16.13 11.08 -0.52
C THR A 52 -15.90 10.28 0.79
N SER A 53 -15.45 11.01 1.81
CA SER A 53 -16.00 11.06 3.19
C SER A 53 -16.17 9.83 4.09
N ASP A 54 -15.57 8.67 3.82
CA ASP A 54 -15.70 7.53 4.76
C ASP A 54 -14.50 7.38 5.72
N ILE A 55 -14.46 8.23 6.75
CA ILE A 55 -13.48 8.20 7.86
C ILE A 55 -13.92 7.27 9.02
N TYR A 56 -15.10 6.61 8.96
CA TYR A 56 -15.69 5.96 10.14
C TYR A 56 -15.99 4.45 10.06
N ASN A 57 -15.52 3.71 9.05
CA ASN A 57 -15.66 2.25 9.04
C ASN A 57 -14.29 1.57 9.16
N PHE A 58 -13.86 1.36 10.41
CA PHE A 58 -12.66 0.60 10.74
C PHE A 58 -12.96 -0.90 10.61
N ILE A 59 -12.88 -1.43 9.39
CA ILE A 59 -12.98 -2.88 9.16
C ILE A 59 -11.57 -3.46 9.34
N PHE A 60 -11.40 -4.36 10.31
CA PHE A 60 -10.14 -5.07 10.51
C PHE A 60 -9.91 -6.08 9.36
N LEU A 61 -9.26 -5.66 8.27
CA LEU A 61 -8.92 -6.56 7.15
C LEU A 61 -7.71 -7.48 7.45
N GLY A 62 -6.77 -7.02 8.29
CA GLY A 62 -5.63 -7.83 8.74
C GLY A 62 -4.73 -8.29 7.59
N ILE A 63 -4.47 -7.44 6.59
CA ILE A 63 -3.63 -7.81 5.45
C ILE A 63 -2.17 -7.44 5.75
N SER A 64 -1.49 -8.31 6.48
CA SER A 64 -0.06 -8.11 6.80
C SER A 64 0.87 -8.29 5.60
N PHE A 65 0.42 -8.99 4.56
CA PHE A 65 1.20 -9.22 3.35
C PHE A 65 0.91 -8.12 2.31
N CYS A 66 1.37 -6.91 2.63
CA CYS A 66 1.19 -5.70 1.83
C CYS A 66 2.54 -5.01 1.55
N GLY A 67 2.61 -4.26 0.44
CA GLY A 67 3.78 -3.48 0.05
C GLY A 67 3.42 -2.32 -0.88
N ALA A 68 4.37 -1.41 -1.11
CA ALA A 68 4.26 -0.33 -2.09
C ALA A 68 5.35 -0.48 -3.15
N ASP A 69 5.12 0.05 -4.35
CA ASP A 69 6.10 -0.05 -5.44
C ASP A 69 7.38 0.72 -5.08
N VAL A 70 8.51 0.00 -5.02
CA VAL A 70 9.81 0.56 -4.66
C VAL A 70 10.33 1.46 -5.78
N GLY A 71 10.66 2.71 -5.43
CA GLY A 71 11.09 3.73 -6.38
C GLY A 71 9.95 4.56 -6.99
N GLY A 72 8.69 4.17 -6.76
CA GLY A 72 7.52 4.82 -7.36
C GLY A 72 7.14 4.19 -8.70
N PHE A 73 5.85 4.01 -8.94
CA PHE A 73 5.29 3.48 -10.18
C PHE A 73 5.38 4.52 -11.30
N PHE A 74 5.12 5.78 -10.96
CA PHE A 74 5.25 6.92 -11.86
C PHE A 74 6.53 7.72 -11.60
N ASN A 75 7.02 8.39 -12.66
CA ASN A 75 8.23 9.21 -12.69
C ASN A 75 9.53 8.44 -12.36
N ASN A 76 10.66 9.13 -12.45
CA ASN A 76 11.98 8.56 -12.16
C ASN A 76 12.47 9.05 -10.80
N PRO A 77 12.78 8.15 -9.84
CA PRO A 77 13.32 8.54 -8.55
C PRO A 77 14.77 9.01 -8.69
N ASP A 78 15.15 9.98 -7.85
CA ASP A 78 16.57 10.28 -7.62
C ASP A 78 17.28 9.07 -6.98
N THR A 79 18.60 8.98 -7.17
CA THR A 79 19.41 7.87 -6.63
C THR A 79 19.30 7.75 -5.11
N GLU A 80 19.25 8.89 -4.40
CA GLU A 80 19.03 8.92 -2.95
C GLU A 80 17.64 8.40 -2.59
N LEU A 81 16.60 8.86 -3.29
CA LEU A 81 15.22 8.44 -3.04
C LEU A 81 15.07 6.93 -3.22
N LEU A 82 15.63 6.38 -4.30
CA LEU A 82 15.60 4.95 -4.57
C LEU A 82 16.34 4.15 -3.47
N GLN A 83 17.52 4.61 -3.05
CA GLN A 83 18.26 3.99 -1.95
C GLN A 83 17.46 3.97 -0.64
N ARG A 84 16.80 5.09 -0.30
CA ARG A 84 15.94 5.14 0.89
C ARG A 84 14.75 4.22 0.78
N TRP A 85 14.18 4.09 -0.41
CA TRP A 85 13.07 3.16 -0.62
C TRP A 85 13.46 1.72 -0.37
N TYR A 86 14.62 1.29 -0.87
CA TYR A 86 15.16 -0.06 -0.59
C TYR A 86 15.49 -0.29 0.89
N GLN A 87 15.88 0.75 1.63
CA GLN A 87 16.12 0.64 3.08
C GLN A 87 14.84 0.48 3.91
N VAL A 88 13.74 1.02 3.42
CA VAL A 88 12.42 1.00 4.10
C VAL A 88 11.63 -0.26 3.77
N SER A 89 11.96 -0.93 2.67
CA SER A 89 11.26 -2.13 2.16
C SER A 89 11.63 -3.40 2.93
#